data_AF-A0A7W0HA01-F1
#
_entry.id   AF-A0A7W0HA01-F1
#
_cell.length_a   1.000
_cell.length_b   1.000
_cell.length_c   1.000
_cell.angle_alpha   90.00
_cell.angle_beta   90.00
_cell.angle_gamma   90.00
#
_symmetry.space_group_name_H-M   'P 1'
#
loop_
_entity.id
_entity.type
_entity.pdbx_description
1 polymer ?
#
loop_
_entity_poly.entity_id
_entity_poly.type
_entity_poly.pdbx_seq_one_letter_code
_entity_poly.pdbx_strand_id
1 'polypeptide(L)'
;MHPQTLRSYDRMGLVTPGRTAGGGRRYSLRDVEHLRSVAELTAAGIGIEGVRRILELQGQVVALQSRLAELESRLAVSSSQTLPNLPVVRPTAAVTHYRAGAPPWR
;
A
#
# COMPACT_ATOMS: atom_id res chain seq x y z
N MET A 1 -24.29 10.52 -14.44
CA MET A 1 -24.43 11.19 -13.13
C MET A 1 -24.99 12.58 -13.34
N HIS A 2 -26.09 12.94 -12.66
CA HIS A 2 -26.79 14.20 -12.88
C HIS A 2 -26.22 15.35 -12.02
N PRO A 3 -26.13 16.60 -12.52
CA PRO A 3 -25.55 17.74 -11.77
C PRO A 3 -26.22 18.07 -10.42
N GLN A 4 -27.47 17.65 -10.23
CA GLN A 4 -28.19 17.85 -8.96
C GLN A 4 -27.71 16.90 -7.85
N THR A 5 -27.40 15.65 -8.21
CA THR A 5 -26.86 14.64 -7.28
C THR A 5 -25.47 15.05 -6.80
N LEU A 6 -24.63 15.55 -7.71
CA LEU A 6 -23.29 16.10 -7.38
C LEU A 6 -23.37 17.25 -6.38
N ARG A 7 -24.37 18.13 -6.54
CA ARG A 7 -24.64 19.23 -5.59
C ARG A 7 -25.14 18.71 -4.25
N SER A 8 -25.91 17.64 -4.24
CA SER A 8 -26.39 17.01 -3.00
C SER A 8 -25.23 16.44 -2.20
N TYR A 9 -24.35 15.66 -2.82
CA TYR A 9 -23.19 15.05 -2.15
C TYR A 9 -22.16 16.07 -1.68
N ASP A 10 -21.96 17.17 -2.40
CA ASP A 10 -21.14 18.28 -1.91
C ASP A 10 -21.73 18.93 -0.64
N ARG A 11 -23.05 19.17 -0.59
CA ARG A 11 -23.69 19.72 0.63
C ARG A 11 -23.59 18.77 1.82
N MET A 12 -23.54 17.46 1.57
CA MET A 12 -23.34 16.44 2.59
C MET A 12 -21.86 16.30 3.02
N GLY A 13 -20.94 17.05 2.40
CA GLY A 13 -19.52 17.02 2.72
C GLY A 13 -18.81 15.74 2.25
N LEU A 14 -19.40 15.00 1.31
CA LEU A 14 -18.81 13.76 0.78
C LEU A 14 -17.74 14.04 -0.30
N VAL A 15 -17.83 15.20 -0.96
CA VAL A 15 -16.83 15.67 -1.94
C VAL A 15 -16.69 17.18 -1.84
N THR A 16 -15.44 17.65 -1.91
CA THR A 16 -15.10 19.08 -1.96
C THR A 16 -14.65 19.43 -3.38
N PRO A 17 -15.50 20.03 -4.22
CA PRO A 17 -15.11 20.43 -5.57
C PRO A 17 -14.13 21.60 -5.52
N GLY A 18 -13.22 21.64 -6.49
CA GLY A 18 -12.47 22.85 -6.78
C GLY A 18 -13.41 23.98 -7.18
N ARG A 19 -13.10 25.22 -6.78
CA ARG A 19 -13.87 26.40 -7.20
C ARG A 19 -13.19 27.08 -8.38
N THR A 20 -13.97 27.52 -9.37
CA THR A 20 -13.47 28.37 -10.46
C THR A 20 -13.57 29.84 -10.07
N ALA A 21 -12.84 30.72 -10.76
CA ALA A 21 -12.86 32.17 -10.52
C ALA A 21 -14.26 32.80 -10.65
N GLY A 22 -15.16 32.16 -11.43
CA GLY A 22 -16.57 32.56 -11.56
C GLY A 22 -17.53 31.90 -10.58
N GLY A 23 -17.04 31.25 -9.51
CA GLY A 23 -17.88 30.59 -8.49
C GLY A 23 -18.45 29.22 -8.89
N GLY A 24 -18.09 28.73 -10.08
CA GLY A 24 -18.46 27.40 -10.57
C GLY A 24 -17.75 26.28 -9.80
N ARG A 25 -18.38 25.10 -9.77
CA ARG A 25 -17.81 23.89 -9.17
C ARG A 25 -17.09 23.10 -10.26
N ARG A 26 -15.80 22.85 -10.07
CA ARG A 26 -15.00 22.00 -10.95
C ARG A 26 -14.72 20.68 -10.22
N TYR A 27 -15.27 19.62 -10.77
CA TYR A 27 -14.97 18.26 -10.36
C TYR A 27 -13.81 17.74 -11.21
N SER A 28 -12.77 17.24 -10.55
CA SER A 28 -11.71 16.48 -11.21
C SER A 28 -12.20 15.07 -11.57
N LEU A 29 -11.46 14.36 -12.42
CA LEU A 29 -11.73 12.95 -12.72
C LEU A 29 -11.79 12.09 -11.44
N ARG A 30 -10.87 12.35 -10.50
CA ARG A 30 -10.84 11.68 -9.20
C ARG A 30 -12.12 11.96 -8.39
N ASP A 31 -12.63 13.18 -8.42
CA ASP A 31 -13.88 13.52 -7.73
C ASP A 31 -15.07 12.75 -8.32
N VAL A 32 -15.10 12.59 -9.65
CA VAL A 32 -16.16 11.84 -10.34
C VAL A 32 -16.12 10.36 -9.97
N GLU A 33 -14.94 9.75 -9.95
CA GLU A 33 -14.74 8.37 -9.48
C GLU A 33 -15.21 8.18 -8.03
N HIS A 34 -14.88 9.16 -7.18
CA HIS A 34 -15.27 9.18 -5.78
C HIS A 34 -16.79 9.28 -5.62
N LEU A 35 -17.44 10.14 -6.41
CA LEU A 35 -18.90 10.30 -6.43
C LEU A 35 -19.62 9.05 -6.93
N ARG A 36 -19.00 8.30 -7.85
CA ARG A 36 -19.52 7.01 -8.31
C ARG A 36 -19.50 5.97 -7.19
N SER A 37 -18.37 5.88 -6.48
CA SER A 37 -18.23 4.99 -5.32
C SER A 37 -19.23 5.34 -4.21
N VAL A 38 -19.41 6.63 -3.91
CA VAL A 38 -20.44 7.11 -2.97
C VAL A 38 -21.83 6.67 -3.41
N ALA A 39 -22.18 6.86 -4.69
CA ALA A 39 -23.49 6.50 -5.20
C ALA A 39 -23.76 5.00 -5.07
N GLU A 40 -22.79 4.15 -5.41
CA GLU A 40 -22.88 2.70 -5.28
C GLU A 40 -23.06 2.27 -3.81
N LEU A 41 -22.27 2.84 -2.89
CA LEU A 41 -22.39 2.52 -1.45
C LEU A 41 -23.73 2.99 -0.87
N THR A 42 -24.21 4.19 -1.25
CA THR A 42 -25.54 4.66 -0.82
C THR A 42 -26.68 3.81 -1.40
N ALA A 43 -26.55 3.33 -2.64
CA ALA A 43 -27.51 2.41 -3.24
C ALA A 43 -27.54 1.04 -2.56
N ALA A 44 -26.42 0.60 -1.98
CA ALA A 44 -26.33 -0.59 -1.15
C ALA A 44 -26.95 -0.41 0.26
N GLY A 45 -27.54 0.75 0.56
CA GLY A 45 -28.18 1.04 1.86
C GLY A 45 -27.22 1.50 2.96
N ILE A 46 -25.97 1.82 2.61
CA ILE A 46 -24.99 2.32 3.57
C ILE A 46 -25.29 3.79 3.87
N GLY A 47 -25.43 4.13 5.16
CA GLY A 47 -25.63 5.50 5.61
C GLY A 47 -24.41 6.39 5.29
N ILE A 48 -24.65 7.71 5.18
CA ILE A 48 -23.64 8.71 4.80
C ILE A 48 -22.36 8.61 5.67
N GLU A 49 -22.51 8.35 6.98
CA GLU A 49 -21.36 8.20 7.88
C GLU A 49 -20.55 6.92 7.58
N GLY A 50 -21.25 5.83 7.24
CA GLY A 50 -20.60 4.59 6.81
C GLY A 50 -19.85 4.78 5.49
N VAL A 51 -20.44 5.50 4.54
CA VAL A 51 -19.78 5.86 3.28
C VAL A 51 -18.51 6.67 3.56
N ARG A 52 -18.58 7.70 4.41
CA ARG A 52 -17.39 8.49 4.80
C ARG A 52 -16.29 7.62 5.38
N ARG A 53 -16.63 6.72 6.31
CA ARG A 53 -15.66 5.84 6.95
C ARG A 53 -15.02 4.87 5.96
N ILE A 54 -15.80 4.29 5.04
CA ILE A 54 -15.28 3.40 3.99
C ILE A 54 -14.29 4.13 3.09
N LEU A 55 -14.63 5.35 2.65
CA LEU A 55 -13.76 6.15 1.80
C LEU A 55 -12.46 6.54 2.50
N GLU A 56 -12.53 6.92 3.78
CA GLU A 56 -11.36 7.18 4.60
C GLU A 56 -10.45 5.95 4.68
N LEU A 57 -11.02 4.78 4.97
CA LEU A 57 -10.29 3.52 5.05
C LEU A 57 -9.66 3.12 3.71
N GLN A 58 -10.37 3.30 2.59
CA GLN A 58 -9.81 3.09 1.26
C GLN A 58 -8.60 4.00 1.00
N GLY A 59 -8.68 5.28 1.40
CA GLY A 59 -7.54 6.19 1.33
C GLY A 59 -6.35 5.74 2.16
N GLN A 60 -6.60 5.24 3.37
CA GLN A 60 -5.55 4.68 4.24
C GLN A 60 -4.91 3.43 3.63
N VAL A 61 -5.70 2.53 3.04
CA VAL A 61 -5.20 1.32 2.36
C VAL A 61 -4.27 1.71 1.20
N VAL A 62 -4.67 2.66 0.35
CA VAL A 62 -3.84 3.13 -0.76
C VAL A 62 -2.53 3.76 -0.26
N ALA A 63 -2.59 4.56 0.81
CA ALA A 63 -1.40 5.16 1.41
C ALA A 63 -0.45 4.10 1.98
N LEU A 64 -0.99 3.09 2.69
CA LEU A 64 -0.21 2.00 3.24
C LEU A 64 0.43 1.12 2.16
N GLN A 65 -0.32 0.78 1.11
CA GLN A 65 0.21 0.05 -0.04
C GLN A 65 1.33 0.83 -0.74
N SER A 66 1.16 2.14 -0.91
CA SER A 66 2.21 3.00 -1.48
C SER A 66 3.47 3.00 -0.61
N ARG A 67 3.31 3.03 0.72
CA ARG A 67 4.43 2.97 1.66
C ARG A 67 5.13 1.60 1.65
N LEU A 68 4.38 0.52 1.54
CA LEU A 68 4.94 -0.83 1.40
C LEU A 68 5.78 -0.94 0.12
N ALA A 69 5.24 -0.51 -1.02
CA ALA A 69 5.97 -0.51 -2.29
C ALA A 69 7.26 0.33 -2.22
N GLU A 70 7.21 1.48 -1.54
CA GLU A 70 8.41 2.30 -1.30
C GLU A 70 9.45 1.55 -0.47
N LEU A 71 9.05 0.91 0.63
CA LEU A 71 9.95 0.15 1.50
C LEU A 71 10.55 -1.06 0.80
N GLU A 72 9.74 -1.79 0.03
CA GLU A 72 10.19 -2.92 -0.79
C GLU A 72 11.23 -2.48 -1.82
N SER A 73 11.01 -1.35 -2.50
CA SER A 73 11.99 -0.80 -3.44
C SER A 73 13.32 -0.44 -2.77
N ARG A 74 13.29 0.10 -1.55
CA ARG A 74 14.50 0.43 -0.77
C ARG A 74 15.28 -0.84 -0.40
N LEU A 75 14.59 -1.88 0.06
CA LEU A 75 15.22 -3.17 0.37
C LEU A 75 15.81 -3.84 -0.87
N ALA A 76 15.11 -3.79 -2.00
CA ALA A 76 15.62 -4.32 -3.27
C ALA A 76 16.94 -3.65 -3.68
N VAL A 77 17.03 -2.32 -3.55
CA VAL A 77 18.27 -1.56 -3.83
C VAL A 77 19.40 -1.93 -2.85
N SER A 78 19.13 -2.06 -1.55
CA SER A 78 20.15 -2.48 -0.57
C SER A 78 20.61 -3.94 -0.76
N SER A 79 19.69 -4.84 -1.14
CA SER A 79 20.01 -6.25 -1.39
C SER A 79 20.87 -6.45 -2.64
N SER A 80 20.67 -5.64 -3.69
CA SER A 80 21.49 -5.65 -4.90
C SER A 80 22.89 -5.06 -4.70
N GLN A 81 23.10 -4.29 -3.64
CA GLN A 81 24.42 -3.82 -3.20
C GLN A 81 25.14 -4.79 -2.25
N THR A 82 24.46 -5.84 -1.76
CA THR A 82 25.04 -6.84 -0.87
C THR A 82 25.81 -7.90 -1.67
N LEU A 83 27.03 -7.49 -2.09
CA LEU A 83 28.27 -8.25 -2.30
C LEU A 83 28.30 -9.37 -3.37
N PRO A 84 28.95 -9.13 -4.54
CA PRO A 84 29.31 -10.20 -5.49
C PRO A 84 30.35 -11.21 -4.94
N ASN A 85 30.82 -11.04 -3.69
CA ASN A 85 31.99 -11.73 -3.14
C ASN A 85 31.74 -12.33 -1.75
N LEU A 86 30.48 -12.51 -1.31
CA LEU A 86 30.26 -13.10 0.02
C LEU A 86 30.76 -14.56 0.01
N PRO A 87 31.71 -14.94 0.88
CA PRO A 87 32.18 -16.32 0.94
C PRO A 87 31.00 -17.20 1.36
N VAL A 88 30.64 -18.16 0.51
CA VAL A 88 29.75 -19.25 0.89
C VAL A 88 30.34 -19.91 2.13
N VAL A 89 29.65 -19.79 3.26
CA VAL A 89 29.97 -20.56 4.46
C VAL A 89 29.71 -22.02 4.12
N ARG A 90 30.75 -22.72 3.66
CA ARG A 90 30.75 -24.17 3.56
C ARG A 90 30.72 -24.68 5.00
N PRO A 91 29.75 -25.53 5.40
CA PRO A 91 29.85 -26.20 6.68
C PRO A 91 31.11 -27.06 6.64
N THR A 92 32.17 -26.58 7.31
CA THR A 92 33.46 -27.27 7.39
C THR A 92 33.25 -28.64 8.02
N ALA A 93 33.89 -29.62 7.38
CA ALA A 93 33.80 -31.04 7.64
C ALA A 93 33.89 -31.43 9.13
N ALA A 94 33.24 -32.55 9.43
CA ALA A 94 33.18 -33.19 10.73
C ALA A 94 34.54 -33.20 11.47
N VAL A 95 34.52 -32.70 12.70
CA VAL A 95 35.62 -32.81 13.65
C VAL A 95 35.76 -34.28 14.06
N THR A 96 36.72 -34.99 13.49
CA THR A 96 37.12 -36.32 13.98
C THR A 96 37.90 -36.14 15.27
N HIS A 97 37.25 -36.38 16.41
CA HIS A 97 37.93 -36.51 17.69
C HIS A 97 38.81 -37.77 17.68
N TYR A 98 40.13 -37.61 17.67
CA TYR A 98 41.03 -38.70 18.02
C TYR A 98 41.03 -38.89 19.54
N ARG A 99 40.43 -39.99 20.01
CA ARG A 99 40.64 -40.49 21.37
C ARG A 99 42.08 -41.01 21.45
N ALA A 100 42.86 -40.50 22.40
CA ALA A 100 44.23 -40.91 22.65
C ALA A 100 44.33 -42.44 22.79
N GLY A 101 45.10 -43.11 21.92
CA GLY A 101 45.41 -44.53 22.10
C GLY A 101 45.76 -45.40 20.89
N ALA A 102 46.17 -44.91 19.72
CA ALA A 102 46.90 -45.73 18.72
C ALA A 102 47.49 -44.89 17.57
N PRO A 103 48.79 -45.04 17.22
CA PRO A 103 49.35 -44.47 15.99
C PRO A 103 49.16 -45.42 14.79
N PRO A 104 48.88 -44.90 13.57
CA PRO A 104 48.72 -45.71 12.37
C PRO A 104 50.02 -45.76 11.56
N TRP A 105 50.85 -46.77 11.79
CA TRP A 105 51.71 -47.35 10.75
C TRP A 105 52.17 -48.76 11.15
N ARG A 106 51.98 -49.70 10.22
CA ARG A 106 52.81 -50.87 9.92
C ARG A 106 52.81 -51.04 8.41
#